data_AF-A0A0G9H8K1-F1
#
_entry.id   AF-A0A0G9H8K1-F1
#
_cell.length_a   1.000
_cell.length_b   1.000
_cell.length_c   1.000
_cell.angle_alpha   90.00
_cell.angle_beta   90.00
_cell.angle_gamma   90.00
#
_symmetry.space_group_name_H-M   'P 1'
#
loop_
_entity.id
_entity.type
_entity.pdbx_description
1 polymer ?
#
loop_
_entity_poly.entity_id
_entity_poly.type
_entity_poly.pdbx_seq_one_letter_code
_entity_poly.pdbx_strand_id
1 'polypeptide(L)'
;MSNVIEFLEKLGSDARLFQGAKDEIALALADAKIEATAGEAILARNVEELHALLKVVPLCCFQTVPRRPDEEEEEEEQEGEEGEESETDAPPSKPSKKA
;
A
#
# COMPACT_ATOMS: atom_id res chain seq x y z
N MET A 1 4.29 25.61 -3.55
CA MET A 1 3.12 24.72 -3.36
C MET A 1 3.26 24.12 -1.95
N SER A 2 2.59 23.02 -1.57
CA SER A 2 2.90 22.39 -0.27
C SER A 2 4.30 21.76 -0.34
N ASN A 3 5.19 22.10 0.60
CA ASN A 3 6.55 21.55 0.66
C ASN A 3 6.55 20.01 0.63
N VAL A 4 5.51 19.38 1.19
CA VAL A 4 5.33 17.92 1.21
C VAL A 4 5.12 17.36 -0.20
N ILE A 5 4.30 18.01 -1.02
CA ILE A 5 4.02 17.53 -2.38
C ILE A 5 5.27 17.65 -3.25
N GLU A 6 5.98 18.78 -3.16
CA GLU A 6 7.24 18.99 -3.89
C GLU A 6 8.31 17.97 -3.47
N PHE A 7 8.36 17.61 -2.18
CA PHE A 7 9.24 16.56 -1.70
C PHE A 7 8.86 15.18 -2.24
N LEU A 8 7.58 14.81 -2.21
CA LEU A 8 7.09 13.52 -2.72
C LEU A 8 7.30 13.38 -4.23
N GLU A 9 7.12 14.46 -4.99
CA GLU A 9 7.42 14.50 -6.42
C GLU A 9 8.91 14.27 -6.69
N LYS A 10 9.79 14.94 -5.93
CA LYS A 10 11.23 14.72 -6.00
C LYS A 10 11.60 13.29 -5.61
N LEU A 11 10.97 12.75 -4.57
CA LEU A 11 11.18 11.38 -4.11
C LEU A 11 10.75 10.33 -5.14
N GLY A 12 9.67 10.57 -5.88
CA GLY A 12 9.24 9.70 -6.97
C GLY A 12 10.10 9.84 -8.24
N SER A 13 10.66 11.02 -8.49
CA SER A 13 11.46 11.30 -9.69
C SER A 13 12.94 10.94 -9.55
N ASP A 14 13.49 10.98 -8.32
CA ASP A 14 14.88 10.66 -8.03
C ASP A 14 15.01 9.22 -7.50
N ALA A 15 15.41 8.31 -8.40
CA ALA A 15 15.60 6.90 -8.07
C ALA A 15 16.64 6.67 -6.96
N ARG A 16 17.61 7.57 -6.79
CA ARG A 16 18.62 7.45 -5.73
C ARG A 16 18.04 7.83 -4.38
N LEU A 17 17.23 8.90 -4.33
CA LEU A 17 16.52 9.30 -3.12
C LEU A 17 15.51 8.23 -2.70
N PHE A 18 14.80 7.65 -3.67
CA PHE A 18 13.82 6.60 -3.42
C PHE A 18 14.43 5.31 -2.85
N GLN A 19 15.58 4.91 -3.38
CA GLN A 19 16.33 3.71 -2.95
C GLN A 19 17.29 3.99 -1.78
N GLY A 20 17.41 5.25 -1.37
CA GLY A 20 18.30 5.68 -0.30
C GLY A 20 17.93 5.07 1.04
N ALA A 21 18.90 5.03 1.95
CA ALA A 21 18.64 4.58 3.31
C ALA A 21 17.64 5.50 4.02
N LYS A 22 16.93 4.99 5.04
CA LYS A 22 15.98 5.79 5.83
C LYS A 22 16.63 7.07 6.38
N ASP A 23 17.89 7.01 6.77
CA ASP A 23 18.64 8.16 7.30
C ASP A 23 18.89 9.24 6.23
N GLU A 24 19.13 8.84 4.98
CA GLU A 24 19.29 9.77 3.85
C GLU A 24 17.98 10.47 3.52
N ILE A 25 16.86 9.73 3.56
CA ILE A 25 15.52 10.28 3.39
C ILE A 25 15.18 11.23 4.54
N ALA A 26 15.56 10.89 5.78
CA ALA A 26 15.34 11.74 6.95
C ALA A 26 16.10 13.07 6.86
N LEU A 27 17.36 13.04 6.39
CA LEU A 27 18.12 14.25 6.10
C LEU A 27 17.45 15.10 5.02
N ALA A 28 16.99 14.48 3.93
CA ALA A 28 16.30 15.19 2.86
C ALA A 28 14.98 15.82 3.31
N LEU A 29 14.24 15.17 4.21
CA LEU A 29 13.02 15.72 4.83
C LEU A 29 13.33 16.94 5.70
N ALA A 30 14.42 16.90 6.47
CA ALA A 30 14.88 18.03 7.28
C ALA A 30 15.31 19.22 6.40
N ASP A 31 16.05 18.97 5.32
CA ASP A 31 16.47 19.98 4.35
C ASP A 31 15.28 20.63 3.65
N ALA A 32 14.26 19.84 3.32
CA ALA A 32 13.00 20.30 2.73
C ALA A 32 12.07 21.02 3.73
N LYS A 33 12.46 21.10 5.01
CA LYS A 33 11.69 21.73 6.10
C LYS A 33 10.26 21.19 6.19
N ILE A 34 10.13 19.88 6.05
CA ILE A 34 8.87 19.16 6.23
C ILE A 34 8.52 19.15 7.71
N GLU A 35 7.24 19.32 8.03
CA GLU A 35 6.73 19.21 9.40
C GLU A 35 7.03 17.80 9.96
N ALA A 36 7.40 17.73 11.24
CA ALA A 36 7.82 16.47 11.87
C ALA A 36 6.78 15.34 11.71
N THR A 37 5.49 15.64 11.89
CA THR A 37 4.38 14.69 11.75
C THR A 37 4.31 14.10 10.34
N ALA A 38 4.40 14.94 9.31
CA ALA A 38 4.40 14.48 7.92
C ALA A 38 5.70 13.73 7.57
N GLY A 39 6.85 14.17 8.11
CA GLY A 39 8.14 13.50 7.91
C GLY A 39 8.16 12.10 8.50
N GLU A 40 7.61 11.92 9.70
CA GLU A 40 7.45 10.62 10.36
C GLU A 40 6.55 9.70 9.55
N ALA A 41 5.38 10.19 9.09
CA ALA A 41 4.48 9.41 8.23
C ALA A 41 5.17 8.96 6.93
N ILE A 42 6.00 9.82 6.31
CA ILE A 42 6.78 9.49 5.11
C ILE A 42 7.85 8.41 5.39
N LEU A 43 8.59 8.53 6.50
CA LEU A 43 9.63 7.56 6.90
C LEU A 43 9.04 6.20 7.29
N ALA A 44 7.86 6.20 7.91
CA ALA A 44 7.11 5.01 8.26
C ALA A 44 6.40 4.38 7.04
N ARG A 45 6.36 5.07 5.89
CA ARG A 45 5.53 4.71 4.73
C ARG A 45 4.04 4.57 5.09
N ASN A 46 3.58 5.35 6.07
CA ASN A 46 2.20 5.34 6.52
C ASN A 46 1.34 6.23 5.60
N VAL A 47 0.75 5.61 4.57
CA VAL A 47 -0.04 6.30 3.55
C VAL A 47 -1.33 6.87 4.13
N GLU A 48 -2.00 6.15 5.02
CA GLU A 48 -3.28 6.59 5.63
C GLU A 48 -3.09 7.85 6.48
N GLU A 49 -2.07 7.85 7.34
CA GLU A 49 -1.73 9.00 8.18
C GLU A 49 -1.30 10.20 7.34
N LEU A 50 -0.49 9.97 6.31
CA LEU A 50 -0.08 11.03 5.39
C LEU A 50 -1.27 11.65 4.65
N HIS A 51 -2.24 10.84 4.21
CA HIS A 51 -3.49 11.32 3.61
C HIS A 51 -4.32 12.15 4.59
N ALA A 52 -4.44 11.71 5.85
CA ALA A 52 -5.15 12.44 6.89
C ALA A 52 -4.51 13.81 7.18
N LEU A 53 -3.17 13.85 7.31
CA LEU A 53 -2.40 15.08 7.53
C LEU A 53 -2.54 16.07 6.36
N LEU A 54 -2.50 15.55 5.12
CA LEU A 54 -2.64 16.35 3.90
C LEU A 54 -4.10 16.65 3.53
N LYS A 55 -5.07 16.09 4.26
CA LYS A 55 -6.52 16.21 4.02
C LYS A 55 -6.90 15.80 2.59
N VAL A 56 -6.27 14.75 2.09
CA VAL A 56 -6.51 14.20 0.74
C VAL A 56 -7.23 12.87 0.89
N VAL A 57 -8.13 12.59 -0.06
CA VAL A 57 -8.79 11.29 -0.18
C VAL A 57 -8.23 10.63 -1.44
N PRO A 58 -7.82 9.34 -1.39
CA PRO A 58 -7.38 8.63 -2.59
C PRO A 58 -8.51 8.61 -3.61
N LEU A 59 -8.20 9.03 -4.84
CA LEU A 59 -9.12 8.98 -5.97
C LEU A 59 -8.85 7.69 -6.75
N CYS A 60 -9.81 6.76 -6.75
CA CYS A 60 -9.78 5.59 -7.62
C CYS A 60 -10.68 5.84 -8.83
N CYS A 61 -10.11 5.72 -10.03
CA CYS A 61 -10.86 5.77 -11.28
C CYS A 61 -10.90 4.37 -11.88
N PHE A 62 -12.10 3.82 -12.08
CA PHE A 62 -12.29 2.58 -12.81
C PHE A 62 -12.63 2.91 -14.26
N GLN A 63 -11.82 2.40 -15.19
CA GLN A 63 -12.15 2.44 -16.60
C GLN A 63 -13.11 1.28 -16.88
N THR A 64 -14.38 1.60 -17.11
CA THR A 64 -15.36 0.61 -17.56
C THR A 64 -15.32 0.49 -19.08
N VAL A 65 -15.55 -0.72 -19.59
CA VAL A 65 -15.85 -0.91 -21.01
C VAL A 65 -17.25 -0.31 -21.26
N PRO A 66 -17.43 0.59 -22.25
CA PRO A 66 -18.75 1.08 -22.58
C PRO A 66 -19.66 -0.09 -22.96
N ARG A 67 -20.80 -0.24 -22.27
CA ARG A 67 -21.81 -1.26 -22.58
C ARG A 67 -22.24 -1.13 -24.03
N ARG A 68 -22.13 -2.20 -24.81
CA ARG A 68 -22.71 -2.22 -26.16
C ARG A 68 -24.23 -2.39 -26.07
N PRO A 69 -25.02 -1.81 -26.98
CA PRO A 69 -26.48 -1.86 -26.90
C PRO A 69 -27.10 -3.27 -26.91
N ASP A 70 -26.32 -4.28 -27.32
CA ASP A 70 -26.70 -5.68 -27.45
C ASP A 70 -26.17 -6.58 -26.32
N GLU A 71 -25.48 -6.03 -25.31
CA GLU A 71 -25.01 -6.79 -24.15
C GLU A 71 -26.12 -6.91 -23.10
N GLU A 72 -26.68 -8.12 -22.98
CA GLU A 72 -27.53 -8.53 -21.85
C GLU A 72 -26.68 -8.60 -20.57
N GLU A 73 -27.30 -8.35 -19.41
CA GLU A 73 -26.61 -8.39 -18.11
C GLU A 73 -26.23 -9.84 -17.79
N GLU A 74 -24.96 -10.19 -17.96
CA GLU A 74 -24.42 -11.42 -17.38
C GLU A 74 -24.31 -11.21 -15.87
N GLU A 75 -25.08 -11.99 -15.09
CA GLU A 75 -24.95 -12.03 -13.63
C GLU A 75 -23.55 -12.56 -13.29
N GLU A 76 -22.70 -11.70 -12.72
CA GLU A 76 -21.40 -12.12 -12.19
C GLU A 76 -21.64 -13.12 -11.05
N GLU A 77 -21.40 -14.41 -11.30
CA GLU A 77 -21.33 -15.41 -10.24
C GLU A 77 -20.20 -15.03 -9.28
N GLN A 78 -20.56 -14.71 -8.02
CA GLN A 78 -19.59 -14.56 -6.95
C GLN A 78 -18.88 -15.91 -6.74
N GLU A 79 -17.67 -16.06 -7.29
CA GLU A 79 -16.78 -17.12 -6.85
C GLU A 79 -16.37 -16.83 -5.41
N GLY A 80 -16.81 -17.70 -4.51
CA GLY A 80 -16.55 -17.61 -3.08
C GLY A 80 -15.05 -17.67 -2.77
N GLU A 81 -14.58 -16.68 -2.01
CA GLU A 81 -13.34 -16.78 -1.25
C GLU A 81 -13.52 -17.87 -0.17
N GLU A 82 -13.12 -19.10 -0.45
CA GLU A 82 -12.70 -20.04 0.59
C GLU A 82 -11.18 -20.18 0.52
N GLY A 83 -10.49 -19.52 1.45
CA GLY A 83 -9.03 -19.52 1.50
C GLY A 83 -8.44 -18.90 2.76
N GLU A 84 -8.87 -19.31 3.94
CA GLU A 84 -8.05 -19.16 5.16
C GLU A 84 -7.74 -20.53 5.77
N GLU A 85 -6.65 -21.10 5.28
CA GLU A 85 -6.00 -22.30 5.78
C GLU A 85 -5.26 -21.98 7.10
N SER A 86 -5.94 -22.30 8.20
CA SER A 86 -5.43 -22.76 9.51
C SER A 86 -3.91 -22.68 9.74
N GLU A 87 -3.49 -21.66 10.48
CA GLU A 87 -2.25 -21.68 11.26
C GLU A 87 -2.39 -22.67 12.44
N THR A 88 -1.72 -23.82 12.39
CA THR A 88 -1.13 -24.44 13.60
C THR A 88 0.15 -25.19 13.26
N ASP A 89 1.24 -24.62 13.73
CA ASP A 89 2.57 -25.20 13.88
C ASP A 89 2.57 -26.32 14.93
N ALA A 90 3.02 -27.53 14.54
CA ALA A 90 3.86 -28.44 15.35
C ALA A 90 4.00 -29.85 14.70
N PRO A 91 5.22 -30.34 14.39
CA PRO A 91 5.52 -31.77 14.27
C PRO A 91 6.08 -32.32 15.61
N PRO A 92 6.48 -33.61 15.76
CA PRO A 92 6.12 -34.86 15.07
C PRO A 92 5.72 -35.98 16.07
N SER A 93 5.13 -37.09 15.61
CA SER A 93 5.33 -38.44 16.22
C SER A 93 4.74 -39.57 15.35
N LYS A 94 5.62 -40.37 14.73
CA LYS A 94 5.32 -41.77 14.31
C LYS A 94 5.82 -42.70 15.44
N PRO A 95 5.59 -44.03 15.39
CA PRO A 95 4.40 -44.82 15.00
C PRO A 95 4.06 -45.90 16.08
N SER A 96 2.87 -46.53 16.07
CA SER A 96 2.62 -47.86 16.71
C SER A 96 1.27 -48.43 16.22
N LYS A 97 1.22 -49.48 15.38
CA LYS A 97 1.31 -50.94 15.63
C LYS A 97 -0.05 -51.60 15.95
N LYS A 98 -0.53 -52.40 14.98
CA LYS A 98 -1.36 -53.63 15.03
C LYS A 98 -2.48 -53.76 16.08
N ALA A 99 -3.68 -54.14 15.59
CA ALA A 99 -4.31 -55.42 15.92
C ALA A 99 -5.20 -55.85 14.74
#